data_AF-W1YIE2-F1
#
_entry.id   AF-W1YIE2-F1
#
_cell.length_a   1.000
_cell.length_b   1.000
_cell.length_c   1.000
_cell.angle_alpha   90.00
_cell.angle_beta   90.00
_cell.angle_gamma   90.00
#
_symmetry.space_group_name_H-M   'P 1'
#
loop_
_entity.id
_entity.type
_entity.pdbx_description
1 polymer ?
#
loop_
_entity_poly.entity_id
_entity_poly.type
_entity_poly.pdbx_seq_one_letter_code
_entity_poly.pdbx_strand_id
1 'polypeptide(L)' 'DGDKAAKQIPLTYKANGQNAQTVTLDKGLNFTNGKNTTASVDAEGVVKYDVNKDLVDIHSISNTTNGPKME' A
#
# COMPACT_ATOMS: atom_id res chain seq x y z
N ASP A 1 -18.68 -22.43 -10.30
CA ASP A 1 -18.06 -22.70 -8.99
C ASP A 1 -17.07 -21.58 -8.72
N GLY A 2 -17.38 -20.71 -7.76
CA GLY A 2 -16.62 -19.47 -7.50
C GLY A 2 -15.23 -19.75 -6.93
N ASP A 3 -15.09 -20.76 -6.06
CA ASP A 3 -13.82 -21.08 -5.42
C ASP A 3 -12.81 -21.63 -6.42
N LYS A 4 -13.27 -22.40 -7.41
CA LYS A 4 -12.42 -22.85 -8.52
C LYS A 4 -11.98 -21.69 -9.40
N ALA A 5 -12.88 -20.75 -9.69
CA ALA A 5 -12.55 -19.55 -10.45
C ALA A 5 -11.52 -18.66 -9.72
N ALA A 6 -11.68 -18.47 -8.41
CA ALA A 6 -10.79 -17.63 -7.60
C ALA A 6 -9.32 -18.10 -7.60
N LYS A 7 -9.10 -19.42 -7.67
CA LYS A 7 -7.76 -20.04 -7.75
C LYS A 7 -7.08 -19.91 -9.12
N GLN A 8 -7.85 -19.61 -10.17
CA GLN A 8 -7.36 -19.61 -11.55
C GLN A 8 -7.29 -18.23 -12.17
N ILE A 9 -8.07 -17.27 -11.68
CA ILE A 9 -8.12 -15.91 -12.22
C ILE A 9 -7.02 -15.07 -11.54
N PRO A 10 -6.00 -14.60 -12.29
CA PRO A 10 -5.00 -13.70 -11.76
C PRO A 10 -5.50 -12.24 -11.72
N LEU A 11 -5.15 -11.53 -10.66
CA LEU A 11 -5.22 -10.09 -10.54
C LEU A 11 -3.82 -9.51 -10.74
N THR A 12 -3.63 -8.73 -11.80
CA THR A 12 -2.37 -8.03 -12.08
C THR A 12 -2.41 -6.63 -11.49
N TYR A 13 -1.37 -6.24 -10.75
CA TYR A 13 -1.23 -4.91 -10.15
C TYR A 13 0.17 -4.34 -10.38
N LYS A 14 0.29 -3.02 -10.29
CA LYS A 14 1.52 -2.27 -10.59
C LYS A 14 1.71 -1.14 -9.60
N ALA A 15 2.93 -0.95 -9.12
CA ALA A 15 3.30 0.27 -8.43
C ALA A 15 3.72 1.33 -9.46
N ASN A 16 3.07 2.50 -9.44
CA ASN A 16 3.44 3.66 -10.28
C ASN A 16 3.57 3.35 -11.79
N GLY A 17 2.71 2.48 -12.32
CA GLY A 17 2.75 2.05 -13.72
C GLY A 17 3.93 1.15 -14.10
N GLN A 18 4.80 0.81 -13.14
CA GLN A 18 6.00 -0.01 -13.34
C GLN A 18 5.72 -1.50 -13.10
N ASN A 19 6.78 -2.32 -13.07
CA ASN A 19 6.86 -3.74 -12.71
C ASN A 19 5.53 -4.39 -12.29
N ALA A 20 4.94 -5.16 -13.21
CA ALA A 20 3.73 -5.93 -12.94
C ALA A 20 3.99 -7.04 -11.92
N GLN A 21 3.05 -7.18 -11.00
CA GLN A 21 2.95 -8.28 -10.05
C GLN A 21 1.60 -8.97 -10.26
N THR A 22 1.51 -10.26 -9.90
CA THR A 22 0.28 -11.04 -10.03
C THR A 22 -0.01 -11.81 -8.75
N VAL A 23 -1.29 -11.90 -8.43
CA VAL A 23 -1.83 -12.71 -7.35
C VAL A 23 -3.11 -13.38 -7.81
N THR A 24 -3.44 -14.57 -7.31
CA THR A 24 -4.74 -15.20 -7.59
C THR A 24 -5.81 -14.63 -6.67
N LEU A 25 -7.06 -14.54 -7.13
CA LEU A 25 -8.14 -13.93 -6.34
C LEU A 25 -8.35 -14.62 -4.99
N ASP A 26 -8.10 -15.93 -4.88
CA ASP A 26 -8.20 -16.69 -3.62
C ASP A 26 -7.14 -16.29 -2.58
N LYS A 27 -5.99 -15.77 -3.02
CA LYS A 27 -4.94 -15.25 -2.14
C LYS A 27 -5.20 -13.80 -1.72
N GLY A 28 -5.92 -13.04 -2.55
CA GLY A 28 -6.24 -11.63 -2.30
C GLY A 28 -5.02 -10.70 -2.32
N LEU A 29 -5.24 -9.43 -1.97
CA LEU A 29 -4.18 -8.44 -1.81
C LEU A 29 -3.81 -8.31 -0.33
N ASN A 30 -2.51 -8.29 -0.03
CA ASN A 30 -2.00 -8.04 1.32
C ASN A 30 -1.46 -6.60 1.40
N PHE A 31 -2.19 -5.72 2.09
CA PHE A 31 -1.74 -4.36 2.39
C PHE A 31 -0.91 -4.39 3.66
N THR A 32 0.35 -4.01 3.57
CA THR A 32 1.32 -4.11 4.67
C THR A 32 1.76 -2.73 5.13
N ASN A 33 2.20 -2.67 6.39
CA ASN A 33 2.81 -1.47 6.94
C ASN A 33 4.07 -1.10 6.14
N GLY A 34 4.24 0.19 5.90
CA GLY A 34 5.50 0.74 5.47
C GLY A 34 6.41 1.03 6.67
N LYS A 35 7.60 1.56 6.40
CA LYS A 35 8.55 1.97 7.46
C LYS A 35 7.95 3.00 8.43
N ASN A 36 7.18 3.94 7.90
CA ASN A 36 6.62 5.09 8.63
C ASN A 36 5.09 5.20 8.46
N THR A 37 4.45 4.14 7.95
CA THR A 37 3.01 4.09 7.74
C THR A 37 2.42 2.76 8.20
N THR A 38 1.20 2.80 8.69
CA THR A 38 0.41 1.63 9.06
C THR A 38 -0.74 1.45 8.07
N ALA A 39 -0.90 0.24 7.54
CA ALA A 39 -2.04 -0.12 6.71
C ALA A 39 -3.12 -0.76 7.59
N SER A 40 -4.38 -0.39 7.37
CA SER A 40 -5.53 -1.05 7.99
C SER A 40 -6.63 -1.28 6.96
N VAL A 41 -7.46 -2.29 7.23
CA VAL A 41 -8.58 -2.68 6.37
C VAL A 41 -9.86 -2.74 7.19
N ASP A 42 -10.90 -2.11 6.68
CA ASP A 42 -12.24 -2.11 7.26
C ASP A 42 -13.22 -2.88 6.36
N ALA A 43 -14.48 -2.94 6.77
CA ALA A 43 -15.56 -3.54 6.00
C ALA A 43 -15.65 -2.93 4.58
N GLU A 44 -16.26 -3.71 3.67
CA GLU A 44 -16.51 -3.30 2.27
C GLU A 44 -15.24 -3.00 1.45
N GLY A 45 -14.08 -3.47 1.92
CA GLY A 45 -12.81 -3.28 1.21
C GLY A 45 -12.22 -1.87 1.35
N VAL A 46 -12.64 -1.11 2.36
CA VAL A 46 -12.02 0.18 2.68
C VAL A 46 -10.59 -0.07 3.18
N VAL A 47 -9.61 0.48 2.47
CA VAL A 47 -8.19 0.43 2.84
C VAL A 47 -7.76 1.80 3.33
N LYS A 48 -7.14 1.86 4.51
CA LYS A 48 -6.62 3.09 5.12
C LYS A 48 -5.11 3.00 5.30
N TYR A 49 -4.47 4.16 5.23
CA TYR A 49 -3.04 4.33 5.51
C TYR A 49 -2.86 5.51 6.46
N ASP A 50 -2.28 5.22 7.62
CA ASP A 50 -1.96 6.21 8.64
C ASP A 50 -0.45 6.41 8.72
N VAL A 51 -0.02 7.61 9.11
CA VAL A 51 1.37 7.89 9.44
C VAL A 51 1.64 7.40 10.85
N ASN A 52 2.78 6.73 11.06
CA ASN A 52 3.15 6.23 12.37
C ASN A 52 3.34 7.39 13.36
N LYS A 53 3.05 7.13 14.65
CA LYS A 53 3.28 8.11 15.72
C LYS A 53 4.74 8.58 15.77
N ASP A 54 5.65 7.64 15.64
CA ASP A 54 7.09 7.90 15.60
C ASP A 54 7.60 7.66 14.18
N LEU A 55 8.33 8.63 13.64
CA LEU A 55 8.93 8.57 12.31
C LEU A 55 10.43 8.35 12.44
N VAL A 56 10.95 7.42 11.64
CA VAL A 56 12.37 7.07 11.63
C VAL A 56 12.97 7.29 10.25
N ASP A 57 14.23 7.70 10.23
CA ASP A 57 15.06 7.91 9.03
C ASP A 57 14.45 8.87 8.00
N ILE A 58 13.77 9.91 8.48
CA ILE A 58 13.31 11.03 7.66
C ILE A 58 14.40 12.09 7.60
N HIS A 59 14.92 12.36 6.40
CA HIS A 59 16.04 13.30 6.20
C HIS A 59 15.59 14.69 5.74
N SER A 60 14.31 14.86 5.40
CA SER A 60 13.77 16.10 4.86
C SER A 60 12.26 16.08 4.93
N ILE A 61 11.68 17.12 5.53
CA ILE A 61 10.25 17.44 5.45
C ILE A 61 10.15 18.87 4.91
N SER A 62 9.38 19.08 3.84
CA SER A 62 9.11 20.40 3.27
C SER A 62 7.62 20.68 3.25
N ASN A 63 7.20 21.84 3.75
CA ASN A 63 5.79 22.25 3.79
C ASN A 63 5.34 23.03 2.52
N THR A 64 6.26 23.32 1.60
CA THR A 64 5.97 23.86 0.27
C THR A 64 6.96 23.27 -0.74
N THR A 65 6.67 23.35 -2.05
CA THR A 65 7.56 22.86 -3.09
C THR A 65 8.97 23.49 -3.05
N ASN A 66 9.13 24.67 -2.41
CA ASN A 66 10.39 25.41 -2.30
C ASN A 66 10.65 25.99 -0.89
N GLY A 67 10.07 25.41 0.16
CA GLY A 67 10.17 25.91 1.53
C GLY A 67 11.47 25.49 2.20
N PRO A 68 11.91 26.20 3.25
CA PRO A 68 13.02 25.71 4.06
C PRO A 68 12.64 24.34 4.63
N LYS A 69 13.56 23.38 4.50
CA LYS A 69 13.41 22.05 5.10
C LYS A 69 13.56 22.18 6.60
N MET A 70 12.71 21.47 7.36
CA MET A 70 12.98 21.27 8.79
C MET A 70 14.12 20.25 8.88
N GLU A 71 15.24 20.67 9.47
CA GLU A 71 16.37 19.79 9.84
C GLU A 71 16.13 19.11 11.19
#